data_AF-A0A662TGD9-F1
#
_entry.id   AF-A0A662TGD9-F1
#
_cell.length_a   1.000
_cell.length_b   1.000
_cell.length_c   1.000
_cell.angle_alpha   90.00
_cell.angle_beta   90.00
_cell.angle_gamma   90.00
#
_symmetry.space_group_name_H-M   'P 1'
#
loop_
_entity.id
_entity.type
_entity.pdbx_description
1 polymer ?
#
loop_
_entity_poly.entity_id
_entity_poly.type
_entity_poly.pdbx_seq_one_letter_code
_entity_poly.pdbx_strand_id
1 'polypeptide(L)'
;MFPKKFTLFKIVRTTIQFIAFIILNACILGICEEFTIPLPILYPSTVPTAAFLGGFDVIQYRISHAIFPFITLGIFIVIAATLGRTFCGWICPFGLLQDLISYIGYKKVTVSKRAHNFLKQVKYMVLFLTILMVGIVGVLTAQNRGKEFIDALGYFAYQPFTPFSPSETFFTVIPKIISYIASNPSQLRVILNPMLLIN
;
A
#
# COMPACT_ATOMS: atom_id res chain seq x y z
N MET A 1 -17.79 14.58 -21.66
CA MET A 1 -16.86 15.45 -22.40
C MET A 1 -16.61 16.69 -21.54
N PHE A 2 -15.51 16.75 -20.78
CA PHE A 2 -15.18 17.92 -19.96
C PHE A 2 -13.97 18.63 -20.57
N PRO A 3 -14.00 19.96 -20.72
CA PRO A 3 -12.98 20.71 -21.44
C PRO A 3 -11.64 20.69 -20.69
N LYS A 4 -10.57 20.45 -21.44
CA LYS A 4 -9.17 20.57 -21.02
C LYS A 4 -8.88 22.05 -20.70
N LYS A 5 -9.07 22.49 -19.45
CA LYS A 5 -8.32 23.63 -18.91
C LYS A 5 -7.27 23.06 -17.97
N PHE A 6 -6.00 23.12 -18.38
CA PHE A 6 -4.88 22.87 -17.49
C PHE A 6 -4.80 24.05 -16.52
N THR A 7 -5.44 23.92 -15.35
CA THR A 7 -5.26 24.88 -14.27
C THR A 7 -3.83 24.75 -13.74
N LEU A 8 -3.14 25.88 -13.49
CA LEU A 8 -1.80 25.94 -12.90
C LEU A 8 -1.64 24.99 -11.70
N PHE A 9 -2.65 24.96 -10.82
CA PHE A 9 -2.72 24.07 -9.67
C PHE A 9 -2.58 22.57 -10.01
N LYS A 10 -3.19 22.12 -11.12
CA LYS A 10 -3.12 20.72 -11.55
C LYS A 10 -1.71 20.37 -12.04
N ILE A 11 -1.06 21.28 -12.75
CA ILE A 11 0.33 21.13 -13.20
C ILE A 11 1.25 21.01 -11.98
N VAL A 12 1.17 21.97 -11.06
CA VAL A 12 1.99 21.99 -9.83
C VAL A 12 1.81 20.70 -9.03
N ARG A 13 0.57 20.26 -8.81
CA ARG A 13 0.28 19.00 -8.10
C ARG A 13 0.90 17.79 -8.81
N THR A 14 0.70 17.66 -10.11
CA THR A 14 1.26 16.53 -10.87
C THR A 14 2.78 16.56 -10.86
N THR A 15 3.41 17.72 -10.99
CA THR A 15 4.87 17.88 -10.86
C THR A 15 5.36 17.42 -9.49
N ILE A 16 4.71 17.85 -8.40
CA ILE A 16 5.08 17.43 -7.05
C ILE A 16 4.90 15.92 -6.87
N GLN A 17 3.82 15.34 -7.38
CA GLN A 17 3.59 13.89 -7.32
C GLN A 17 4.65 13.10 -8.09
N PHE A 18 5.10 13.57 -9.26
CA PHE A 18 6.18 12.92 -10.01
C PHE A 18 7.52 13.01 -9.27
N ILE A 19 7.85 14.19 -8.71
CA ILE A 19 9.06 14.36 -7.91
C ILE A 19 9.01 13.45 -6.68
N ALA A 20 7.89 13.44 -5.96
CA ALA A 20 7.70 12.57 -4.81
C ALA A 20 7.77 11.08 -5.18
N PHE A 21 7.21 10.68 -6.32
CA PHE A 21 7.31 9.30 -6.81
C PHE A 21 8.76 8.88 -7.02
N ILE A 22 9.58 9.72 -7.67
CA ILE A 22 11.00 9.45 -7.91
C ILE A 22 11.76 9.39 -6.59
N ILE A 23 11.53 10.34 -5.68
CA ILE A 23 12.19 10.37 -4.35
C ILE A 23 11.83 9.14 -3.52
N LEU A 24 10.54 8.78 -3.47
CA LEU A 24 10.07 7.62 -2.70
C LEU A 24 10.49 6.28 -3.32
N ASN A 25 10.83 6.27 -4.61
CA ASN A 25 11.39 5.12 -5.32
C ASN A 25 12.87 5.34 -5.69
N ALA A 26 13.66 6.05 -4.87
CA ALA A 26 15.02 6.44 -5.23
C ALA A 26 15.95 5.26 -5.59
N CYS A 27 15.62 4.04 -5.16
CA CYS A 27 16.35 2.84 -5.56
C CYS A 27 16.25 2.56 -7.07
N ILE A 28 15.23 3.08 -7.78
CA ILE A 28 15.18 3.08 -9.27
C ILE A 28 16.39 3.82 -9.87
N LEU A 29 16.92 4.83 -9.17
CA LEU A 29 18.09 5.61 -9.59
C LEU A 29 19.42 4.99 -9.11
N GLY A 30 19.39 3.81 -8.51
CA GLY A 30 20.57 3.14 -7.93
C GLY A 30 20.91 3.59 -6.51
N ILE A 31 20.09 4.44 -5.89
CA ILE A 31 20.25 4.89 -4.49
C ILE A 31 19.32 4.05 -3.61
N CYS A 32 19.78 2.88 -3.19
CA CYS A 32 19.00 1.92 -2.41
C CYS A 32 19.30 2.00 -0.91
N GLU A 33 19.33 3.22 -0.37
CA GLU A 33 19.37 3.44 1.07
C GLU A 33 17.92 3.52 1.57
N GLU A 34 17.51 2.51 2.36
CA GLU A 34 16.22 2.54 3.04
C GLU A 34 16.29 3.53 4.21
N PHE A 35 15.61 4.67 4.08
CA PHE A 35 15.48 5.62 5.17
C PHE A 35 14.50 5.06 6.21
N THR A 36 14.96 4.96 7.46
CA THR A 36 14.18 4.39 8.57
C THR A 36 12.98 5.26 9.01
N ILE A 37 12.83 6.48 8.46
CA ILE A 37 11.81 7.44 8.86
C ILE A 37 10.45 7.02 8.26
N PRO A 38 9.45 6.66 9.07
CA PRO A 38 8.15 6.26 8.57
C PRO A 38 7.33 7.49 8.20
N LEU A 39 6.86 7.56 6.95
CA LEU A 39 6.01 8.65 6.47
C LEU A 39 4.52 8.23 6.50
N PRO A 40 3.57 9.17 6.69
CA PRO A 40 2.15 8.89 6.60
C PRO A 40 1.70 8.79 5.13
N ILE A 41 2.29 7.81 4.44
CA ILE A 41 1.98 7.42 3.07
C ILE A 41 1.50 5.98 3.07
N LEU A 42 0.64 5.66 2.10
CA LEU A 42 0.20 4.29 1.86
C LEU A 42 1.17 3.66 0.86
N TYR A 43 2.26 3.11 1.38
CA TYR A 43 3.34 2.55 0.57
C TYR A 43 3.95 1.34 1.29
N PRO A 44 3.75 0.13 0.76
CA PRO A 44 4.12 -1.08 1.48
C PRO A 44 5.62 -1.30 1.64
N SER A 45 6.01 -1.93 2.75
CA SER A 45 7.43 -2.27 3.02
C SER A 45 7.97 -3.39 2.13
N THR A 46 7.11 -4.08 1.37
CA THR A 46 7.50 -5.15 0.44
C THR A 46 7.91 -4.65 -0.94
N VAL A 47 7.78 -3.34 -1.18
CA VAL A 47 8.15 -2.71 -2.45
C VAL A 47 9.68 -2.64 -2.52
N PRO A 48 10.33 -3.34 -3.47
CA PRO A 48 11.79 -3.44 -3.51
C PRO A 48 12.49 -2.13 -3.86
N THR A 49 11.77 -1.17 -4.45
CA THR A 49 12.31 0.12 -4.86
C THR A 49 12.09 1.22 -3.82
N ALA A 50 11.47 0.91 -2.68
CA ALA A 50 11.08 1.88 -1.68
C ALA A 50 12.29 2.50 -0.97
N ALA A 51 12.39 3.82 -1.00
CA ALA A 51 13.37 4.56 -0.19
C ALA A 51 12.83 4.90 1.22
N PHE A 52 11.50 4.96 1.39
CA PHE A 52 10.86 5.29 2.66
C PHE A 52 9.79 4.28 3.04
N LEU A 53 9.58 4.09 4.34
CA LEU A 53 8.59 3.17 4.88
C LEU A 53 7.21 3.83 5.00
N GLY A 54 6.16 3.12 4.58
CA GLY A 54 4.78 3.51 4.85
C GLY A 54 4.45 3.33 6.33
N GLY A 55 4.02 4.38 7.01
CA GLY A 55 3.90 4.30 8.46
C GLY A 55 2.73 3.45 8.96
N PHE A 56 1.69 3.19 8.15
CA PHE A 56 0.67 2.20 8.53
C PHE A 56 1.25 0.78 8.59
N ASP A 57 2.15 0.46 7.67
CA ASP A 57 2.86 -0.81 7.62
C ASP A 57 3.84 -0.95 8.79
N VAL A 58 4.55 0.14 9.14
CA VAL A 58 5.43 0.18 10.32
C VAL A 58 4.62 0.04 11.61
N ILE A 59 3.45 0.67 11.73
CA ILE A 59 2.59 0.55 12.91
C ILE A 59 2.18 -0.92 13.11
N GLN A 60 1.67 -1.57 12.07
CA GLN A 60 1.28 -3.00 12.14
C GLN A 60 2.48 -3.86 12.54
N TYR A 61 3.61 -3.70 11.83
CA TYR A 61 4.83 -4.47 12.09
C TYR A 61 5.33 -4.32 13.53
N ARG A 62 5.39 -3.08 14.05
CA ARG A 62 5.86 -2.79 15.42
C ARG A 62 4.95 -3.41 16.47
N ILE A 63 3.64 -3.25 16.33
CA ILE A 63 2.68 -3.78 17.31
C ILE A 63 2.70 -5.32 17.32
N SER A 64 2.81 -5.98 16.15
CA SER A 64 2.94 -7.44 16.08
C SER A 64 4.20 -7.97 16.78
N HIS A 65 5.25 -7.14 16.90
CA HIS A 65 6.46 -7.43 17.68
C HIS A 65 6.39 -6.98 19.15
N ALA A 66 5.19 -6.67 19.65
CA ALA A 66 4.96 -6.15 21.00
C ALA A 66 5.69 -4.83 21.31
N ILE A 67 6.04 -4.05 20.28
CA ILE A 67 6.68 -2.73 20.41
C ILE A 67 5.65 -1.65 20.10
N PHE A 68 5.46 -0.73 21.04
CA PHE A 68 4.55 0.39 20.81
C PHE A 68 5.17 1.43 19.84
N PRO A 69 4.50 1.80 18.73
CA PRO A 69 5.07 2.64 17.67
C PRO A 69 4.99 4.15 17.97
N PHE A 70 5.61 4.61 19.07
CA PHE A 70 5.56 6.01 19.51
C PHE A 70 5.97 7.01 18.42
N ILE A 71 7.12 6.77 17.78
CA ILE A 71 7.69 7.66 16.76
C ILE A 71 6.76 7.77 15.55
N THR A 72 6.29 6.64 15.02
CA THR A 72 5.41 6.61 13.85
C THR A 72 4.08 7.30 14.13
N LEU A 73 3.49 7.06 15.29
CA LEU A 73 2.25 7.73 15.70
C LEU A 73 2.45 9.23 15.88
N GLY A 74 3.57 9.66 16.47
CA GLY A 74 3.92 11.07 16.61
C GLY A 74 4.01 11.77 15.26
N ILE A 75 4.72 11.19 14.29
CA ILE A 75 4.83 11.73 12.92
C ILE A 75 3.44 11.80 12.27
N PHE A 76 2.62 10.75 12.42
CA PHE A 76 1.25 10.74 11.90
C PHE A 76 0.41 11.88 12.47
N ILE A 77 0.45 12.08 13.78
CA ILE A 77 -0.33 13.12 14.45
C ILE A 77 0.13 14.50 14.00
N VAL A 78 1.44 14.76 13.97
CA VAL A 78 2.00 16.07 13.57
C VAL A 78 1.62 16.40 12.13
N ILE A 79 1.80 15.47 11.19
CA ILE A 79 1.48 15.69 9.79
C ILE A 79 -0.04 15.79 9.58
N ALA A 80 -0.83 14.96 10.26
CA ALA A 80 -2.29 15.02 10.16
C ALA A 80 -2.86 16.32 10.76
N ALA A 81 -2.25 16.85 11.82
CA ALA A 81 -2.67 18.12 12.42
C ALA A 81 -2.29 19.34 11.56
N THR A 82 -1.14 19.30 10.88
CA THR A 82 -0.62 20.44 10.10
C THR A 82 -1.12 20.43 8.65
N LEU A 83 -1.00 19.29 7.97
CA LEU A 83 -1.29 19.13 6.54
C LEU A 83 -2.56 18.31 6.29
N GLY A 84 -3.04 17.57 7.29
CA GLY A 84 -4.21 16.71 7.16
C GLY A 84 -4.06 15.68 6.04
N ARG A 85 -5.17 15.40 5.35
CA ARG A 85 -5.20 14.43 4.23
C ARG A 85 -4.51 14.92 2.96
N THR A 86 -4.13 16.19 2.90
CA THR A 86 -3.48 16.75 1.71
C THR A 86 -2.10 16.15 1.49
N PHE A 87 -1.36 15.86 2.57
CA PHE A 87 -0.04 15.25 2.49
C PHE A 87 -0.04 13.97 1.64
N CYS A 88 -0.92 13.02 2.00
CA CYS A 88 -1.02 11.75 1.28
C CYS A 88 -1.43 11.93 -0.20
N GLY A 89 -2.28 12.92 -0.51
CA GLY A 89 -2.73 13.17 -1.88
C GLY A 89 -1.65 13.74 -2.81
N TRP A 90 -0.61 14.36 -2.25
CA TRP A 90 0.45 15.02 -3.02
C TRP A 90 1.76 14.23 -3.03
N ILE A 91 2.06 13.51 -1.95
CA ILE A 91 3.35 12.84 -1.77
C ILE A 91 3.26 11.34 -2.02
N CYS A 92 2.14 10.69 -1.74
CA CYS A 92 2.04 9.23 -1.88
C CYS A 92 2.16 8.81 -3.36
N PRO A 93 2.97 7.79 -3.71
CA PRO A 93 3.10 7.30 -5.09
C PRO A 93 1.77 6.74 -5.61
N PHE A 94 0.93 6.21 -4.72
CA PHE A 94 -0.42 5.77 -5.06
C PHE A 94 -1.34 6.93 -5.49
N GLY A 95 -1.07 8.16 -5.06
CA GLY A 95 -1.79 9.36 -5.50
C GLY A 95 -1.52 9.67 -6.98
N LEU A 96 -0.25 9.59 -7.40
CA LEU A 96 0.14 9.72 -8.82
C LEU A 96 -0.55 8.65 -9.67
N LEU A 97 -0.56 7.39 -9.20
CA LEU A 97 -1.21 6.29 -9.90
C LEU A 97 -2.72 6.51 -10.05
N GLN A 98 -3.41 6.95 -8.99
CA GLN A 98 -4.84 7.28 -9.06
C GLN A 98 -5.13 8.39 -10.07
N ASP A 99 -4.31 9.44 -10.07
CA ASP A 99 -4.44 10.55 -11.00
C ASP A 99 -4.17 10.07 -12.44
N LEU A 100 -3.17 9.21 -12.68
CA LEU A 100 -2.89 8.59 -13.98
C LEU A 100 -4.06 7.74 -14.48
N ILE A 101 -4.60 6.86 -13.64
CA ILE A 101 -5.76 6.02 -13.96
C ILE A 101 -6.99 6.89 -14.27
N SER A 102 -7.13 8.05 -13.61
CA SER A 102 -8.21 8.99 -13.90
C SER A 102 -8.17 9.57 -15.32
N TYR A 103 -6.98 9.67 -15.93
CA TYR A 103 -6.83 10.15 -17.32
C TYR A 103 -7.22 9.09 -18.35
N ILE A 104 -7.10 7.80 -18.02
CA ILE A 104 -7.45 6.67 -18.91
C ILE A 104 -8.96 6.61 -19.20
N GLY A 105 -9.78 7.37 -18.45
CA GLY A 105 -11.16 7.66 -18.85
C GLY A 105 -12.13 6.51 -18.59
N TYR A 106 -12.09 5.92 -17.39
CA TYR A 106 -13.11 4.96 -16.98
C TYR A 106 -14.46 5.65 -16.73
N LYS A 107 -15.56 4.96 -17.08
CA LYS A 107 -16.93 5.44 -16.84
C LYS A 107 -17.12 5.56 -15.32
N LYS A 108 -17.26 6.78 -14.81
CA LYS A 108 -17.55 7.02 -13.39
C LYS A 108 -18.90 6.37 -13.06
N VAL A 109 -18.86 5.22 -12.39
CA VAL A 109 -20.07 4.54 -11.92
C VAL A 109 -20.62 5.34 -10.74
N THR A 110 -21.85 5.83 -10.86
CA THR A 110 -22.54 6.45 -9.73
C THR A 110 -22.87 5.37 -8.71
N VAL A 111 -22.21 5.42 -7.56
CA VAL A 111 -22.42 4.45 -6.48
C VAL A 111 -23.78 4.75 -5.82
N SER A 112 -24.65 3.75 -5.72
CA SER A 112 -25.94 3.90 -5.03
C SER A 112 -25.75 4.21 -3.54
N LYS A 113 -26.71 4.87 -2.90
CA LYS A 113 -26.64 5.14 -1.44
C LYS A 113 -26.46 3.85 -0.63
N ARG A 114 -27.09 2.75 -1.06
CA ARG A 114 -26.95 1.42 -0.45
C ARG A 114 -25.51 0.90 -0.56
N ALA A 115 -24.93 0.95 -1.76
CA ALA A 115 -23.54 0.52 -1.98
C ALA A 115 -22.55 1.41 -1.22
N HIS A 116 -22.79 2.73 -1.13
CA HIS A 116 -21.96 3.65 -0.35
C HIS A 116 -21.95 3.28 1.15
N ASN A 117 -23.12 3.02 1.73
CA ASN A 117 -23.23 2.61 3.14
C ASN A 117 -22.56 1.25 3.41
N PHE A 118 -22.73 0.29 2.49
CA PHE A 118 -22.06 -1.00 2.57
C PHE A 118 -20.53 -0.85 2.52
N LEU A 119 -19.99 -0.11 1.55
CA LEU A 119 -18.54 0.14 1.45
C LEU A 119 -17.98 0.88 2.67
N LYS A 120 -18.77 1.78 3.27
CA LYS A 120 -18.42 2.43 4.53
C LYS A 120 -18.32 1.41 5.67
N GLN A 121 -19.25 0.47 5.78
CA GLN A 121 -19.18 -0.62 6.76
C GLN A 121 -17.97 -1.52 6.52
N VAL A 122 -17.71 -1.92 5.26
CA VAL A 122 -16.54 -2.73 4.90
C VAL A 122 -15.24 -2.04 5.32
N LYS A 123 -15.09 -0.74 5.10
CA LYS A 123 -13.92 0.02 5.54
C LYS A 123 -13.68 -0.11 7.06
N TYR A 124 -14.74 0.05 7.88
CA TYR A 124 -14.60 -0.06 9.33
C TYR A 124 -14.41 -1.50 9.80
N MET A 125 -15.01 -2.47 9.10
CA MET A 125 -14.79 -3.89 9.35
C MET A 125 -13.33 -4.28 9.10
N VAL A 126 -12.75 -3.89 7.97
CA VAL A 126 -11.32 -4.13 7.67
C VAL A 126 -10.43 -3.47 8.73
N LEU A 127 -10.70 -2.21 9.09
CA LEU A 127 -9.95 -1.52 10.13
C LEU A 127 -10.01 -2.25 11.48
N PHE A 128 -11.21 -2.67 11.89
CA PHE A 128 -11.40 -3.42 13.14
C PHE A 128 -10.66 -4.76 13.12
N LEU A 129 -10.80 -5.53 12.04
CA LEU A 129 -10.13 -6.83 11.89
C LEU A 129 -8.60 -6.69 11.88
N THR A 130 -8.05 -5.67 11.22
CA THR A 130 -6.62 -5.37 11.25
C THR A 130 -6.14 -5.08 12.67
N ILE A 131 -6.83 -4.21 13.40
CA ILE A 131 -6.47 -3.88 14.80
C ILE A 131 -6.58 -5.10 15.69
N LEU A 132 -7.65 -5.89 15.54
CA LEU A 132 -7.86 -7.12 16.31
C LEU A 132 -6.74 -8.13 16.06
N MET A 133 -6.43 -8.42 14.79
CA MET A 133 -5.37 -9.36 14.42
C MET A 133 -4.02 -8.92 14.97
N VAL A 134 -3.59 -7.69 14.66
CA VAL A 134 -2.29 -7.16 15.10
C VAL A 134 -2.21 -7.09 16.64
N GLY A 135 -3.31 -6.76 17.31
CA GLY A 135 -3.40 -6.75 18.77
C GLY A 135 -3.24 -8.14 19.38
N ILE A 136 -3.92 -9.15 18.83
CA ILE A 136 -3.79 -10.54 19.28
C ILE A 136 -2.34 -11.02 19.10
N VAL A 137 -1.75 -10.81 17.91
CA VAL A 137 -0.35 -11.19 17.65
C VAL A 137 0.58 -10.47 18.62
N GLY A 138 0.42 -9.16 18.82
CA GLY A 138 1.24 -8.39 19.74
C GLY A 138 1.17 -8.90 21.19
N VAL A 139 -0.03 -9.22 21.69
CA VAL A 139 -0.22 -9.79 23.04
C VAL A 139 0.43 -11.17 23.16
N LEU A 140 0.24 -12.05 22.17
CA LEU A 140 0.87 -13.37 22.16
C LEU A 140 2.40 -13.27 22.09
N THR A 141 2.94 -12.35 21.30
CA THR A 141 4.37 -12.07 21.21
C THR A 141 4.91 -11.58 22.56
N ALA A 142 4.20 -10.70 23.27
CA ALA A 142 4.57 -10.25 24.61
C ALA A 142 4.61 -11.40 25.64
N GLN A 143 3.82 -12.45 25.44
CA GLN A 143 3.79 -13.66 26.26
C GLN A 143 4.80 -14.75 25.79
N ASN A 144 5.68 -14.45 24.84
CA ASN A 144 6.60 -15.41 24.19
C ASN A 144 5.91 -16.55 23.41
N ARG A 145 4.60 -16.44 23.12
CA ARG A 145 3.80 -17.42 22.36
C ARG A 145 3.50 -16.98 20.93
N GLY A 146 3.97 -15.80 20.52
CA GLY A 146 3.69 -15.22 19.20
C GLY A 146 4.35 -15.99 18.04
N LYS A 147 5.47 -16.69 18.28
CA LYS A 147 6.23 -17.39 17.23
C LYS A 147 5.41 -18.45 16.51
N GLU A 148 4.67 -19.29 17.24
CA GLU A 148 3.81 -20.32 16.64
C GLU A 148 2.75 -19.72 15.69
N PHE A 149 2.16 -18.60 16.08
CA PHE A 149 1.15 -17.90 15.28
C PHE A 149 1.76 -17.22 14.05
N ILE A 150 2.92 -16.61 14.24
CA ILE A 150 3.70 -15.97 13.18
C ILE A 150 4.16 -17.00 12.14
N ASP A 151 4.64 -18.16 12.58
CA ASP A 151 5.13 -19.21 11.68
C ASP A 151 3.97 -19.83 10.88
N ALA A 152 2.77 -19.90 11.47
CA ALA A 152 1.59 -20.41 10.79
C ALA A 152 0.99 -19.44 9.75
N LEU A 153 0.99 -18.12 10.03
CA LEU A 153 0.35 -17.10 9.17
C LEU A 153 1.34 -16.30 8.31
N GLY A 154 2.64 -16.38 8.60
CA GLY A 154 3.69 -15.69 7.87
C GLY A 154 3.46 -14.17 7.78
N TYR A 155 3.62 -13.62 6.57
CA TYR A 155 3.45 -12.18 6.29
C TYR A 155 2.12 -11.60 6.81
N PHE A 156 1.05 -12.40 6.79
CA PHE A 156 -0.27 -11.97 7.23
C PHE A 156 -0.35 -11.69 8.74
N ALA A 157 0.46 -12.37 9.57
CA ALA A 157 0.51 -12.11 11.02
C ALA A 157 1.08 -10.73 11.35
N TYR A 158 2.03 -10.26 10.55
CA TYR A 158 2.71 -8.99 10.77
C TYR A 158 1.92 -7.81 10.21
N GLN A 159 1.31 -7.97 9.04
CA GLN A 159 0.71 -6.88 8.29
C GLN A 159 -0.61 -7.33 7.63
N PRO A 160 -1.67 -7.61 8.42
CA PRO A 160 -2.90 -8.19 7.90
C PRO A 160 -3.67 -7.27 6.95
N PHE A 161 -3.46 -5.95 6.98
CA PHE A 161 -4.08 -5.03 6.03
C PHE A 161 -3.38 -4.99 4.67
N THR A 162 -2.06 -5.16 4.65
CA THR A 162 -1.25 -4.89 3.46
C THR A 162 -1.66 -5.75 2.25
N PRO A 163 -1.98 -7.06 2.39
CA PRO A 163 -2.53 -7.88 1.30
C PRO A 163 -3.84 -7.36 0.71
N PHE A 164 -4.66 -6.66 1.49
CA PHE A 164 -5.92 -6.07 1.02
C PHE A 164 -5.74 -4.65 0.48
N SER A 165 -4.53 -4.07 0.60
CA SER A 165 -4.27 -2.73 0.12
C SER A 165 -4.05 -2.73 -1.40
N PRO A 166 -4.69 -1.81 -2.16
CA PRO A 166 -4.47 -1.73 -3.59
C PRO A 166 -3.02 -1.35 -3.94
N SER A 167 -2.36 -0.58 -3.07
CA SER A 167 -0.95 -0.23 -3.24
C SER A 167 -0.03 -1.44 -3.28
N GLU A 168 -0.27 -2.46 -2.45
CA GLU A 168 0.49 -3.72 -2.47
C GLU A 168 0.33 -4.43 -3.81
N THR A 169 -0.90 -4.51 -4.30
CA THR A 169 -1.18 -5.12 -5.60
C THR A 169 -0.42 -4.41 -6.72
N PHE A 170 -0.46 -3.08 -6.76
CA PHE A 170 0.15 -2.30 -7.84
C PHE A 170 1.67 -2.20 -7.77
N PHE A 171 2.24 -2.01 -6.58
CA PHE A 171 3.68 -1.74 -6.44
C PHE A 171 4.52 -2.98 -6.12
N THR A 172 3.89 -4.06 -5.64
CA THR A 172 4.60 -5.29 -5.27
C THR A 172 4.13 -6.48 -6.09
N VAL A 173 2.83 -6.81 -6.04
CA VAL A 173 2.32 -8.07 -6.62
C VAL A 173 2.40 -8.07 -8.14
N ILE A 174 1.89 -7.02 -8.81
CA ILE A 174 1.90 -6.92 -10.27
C ILE A 174 3.34 -6.97 -10.82
N PRO A 175 4.30 -6.14 -10.34
CA PRO A 175 5.69 -6.22 -10.80
C PRO A 175 6.32 -7.59 -10.58
N LYS A 176 6.09 -8.23 -9.42
CA LYS A 176 6.61 -9.58 -9.14
C LYS A 176 6.03 -10.64 -10.07
N ILE A 177 4.74 -10.58 -10.38
CA ILE A 177 4.10 -11.49 -11.35
C ILE A 177 4.70 -11.28 -12.73
N ILE A 178 4.88 -10.03 -13.17
CA ILE A 178 5.48 -9.71 -14.47
C ILE A 178 6.93 -10.23 -14.53
N SER A 179 7.74 -9.99 -13.49
CA SER A 179 9.13 -10.47 -13.45
C SER A 179 9.20 -11.99 -13.44
N TYR A 180 8.31 -12.66 -12.70
CA TYR A 180 8.22 -14.12 -12.65
C TYR A 180 7.85 -14.73 -14.00
N ILE A 181 6.87 -14.14 -14.69
CA ILE A 181 6.49 -14.55 -16.04
C ILE A 181 7.64 -14.33 -17.03
N ALA A 182 8.33 -13.19 -16.94
CA ALA A 182 9.46 -12.87 -17.81
C ALA A 182 10.63 -13.84 -17.61
N SER A 183 10.89 -14.30 -16.38
CA SER A 183 11.94 -15.29 -16.10
C SER A 183 11.53 -16.73 -16.45
N ASN A 184 10.24 -17.04 -16.52
CA ASN A 184 9.72 -18.40 -16.74
C ASN A 184 8.65 -18.45 -17.85
N PRO A 185 9.02 -18.20 -19.12
CA PRO A 185 8.07 -18.06 -20.23
C PRO A 185 7.26 -19.34 -20.55
N SER A 186 7.73 -20.51 -20.13
CA SER A 186 7.01 -21.79 -20.26
C SER A 186 5.74 -21.84 -19.40
N GLN A 187 5.74 -21.22 -18.22
CA GLN A 187 4.57 -21.14 -17.33
C GLN A 187 3.44 -20.27 -17.92
N LEU A 188 3.79 -19.29 -18.76
CA LEU A 188 2.80 -18.43 -19.41
C LEU A 188 1.88 -19.22 -20.36
N ARG A 189 2.41 -20.25 -21.04
CA ARG A 189 1.61 -21.13 -21.92
C ARG A 189 0.63 -21.99 -21.14
N VAL A 190 1.02 -22.42 -19.94
CA VAL A 190 0.18 -23.22 -19.03
C VAL A 190 -0.94 -22.38 -18.43
N ILE A 191 -0.66 -21.13 -18.04
CA ILE A 191 -1.66 -20.20 -17.49
C ILE A 191 -2.66 -19.74 -18.56
N LEU A 192 -2.20 -19.45 -19.79
CA LEU A 192 -3.06 -19.03 -20.90
C LEU A 192 -3.84 -20.18 -21.54
N ASN A 193 -3.38 -21.42 -21.38
CA ASN A 193 -4.06 -22.60 -21.90
C ASN A 193 -4.03 -23.73 -20.86
N PRO A 194 -4.95 -23.71 -19.87
CA PRO A 194 -4.98 -24.71 -18.81
C PRO A 194 -5.27 -26.13 -19.30
N MET A 195 -5.68 -26.32 -20.57
CA MET A 195 -5.82 -27.63 -21.21
C MET A 195 -4.47 -28.34 -21.49
N LEU A 196 -3.33 -27.63 -21.44
CA LEU A 196 -2.00 -28.25 -21.57
C LEU A 196 -1.56 -29.05 -20.33
N LEU A 197 -2.31 -29.01 -19.22
CA LEU A 197 -2.04 -29.79 -18.01
C LEU A 197 -2.84 -31.10 -17.94
N ILE A 198 -3.71 -31.37 -18.91
CA ILE A 198 -4.66 -32.50 -18.91
C ILE A 198 -4.28 -33.56 -19.97
N ASN A 199 -3.23 -33.33 -20.76
CA ASN A 199 -2.60 -34.32 -21.65
C ASN A 199 -1.16 -34.57 -21.21
#